data_AF-A0AAN0JWJ8-F1
#
_entry.id   AF-A0AAN0JWJ8-F1
#
_cell.length_a   1.000
_cell.length_b   1.000
_cell.length_c   1.000
_cell.angle_alpha   90.00
_cell.angle_beta   90.00
_cell.angle_gamma   90.00
#
_symmetry.space_group_name_H-M   'P 1'
#
loop_
_entity.id
_entity.type
_entity.pdbx_description
1 polymer ?
#
loop_
_entity_poly.entity_id
_entity_poly.type
_entity_poly.pdbx_seq_one_letter_code
_entity_poly.pdbx_strand_id
1 'polypeptide(L)'
;MADTDTPEYTILKDHLADIIDLLSGNAPVIAQFSNHLFSSSLIPKEVHLNPKSSPLDRATQLINSVFSTIGTHSNPSDVFRGLVTSLEKVGLTDMAKKLQQSLGVKTHSIQPLIAAVSQSPTVIQLSSKDEVAQNIDSLYDQFSDLVTDLRDRFEKLISEGKIKLIQVTRQAAEYLRRPVKSLQADDIDELFDSLQPHYDFLNCSLLRKLMNKFLVGDELQLSLSQYIGSMDNLLESSQLKHIRSTIKDETPTVHAT
;
A
#
# COMPACT_ATOMS: atom_id res chain seq x y z
N MET A 1 9.28 17.19 -35.02
CA MET A 1 7.90 16.90 -34.63
C MET A 1 7.94 15.52 -34.02
N ALA A 2 7.66 15.41 -32.72
CA ALA A 2 7.67 14.12 -32.03
C ALA A 2 6.50 13.29 -32.57
N ASP A 3 6.78 12.09 -33.05
CA ASP A 3 5.77 11.19 -33.61
C ASP A 3 5.02 10.53 -32.46
N THR A 4 4.00 11.23 -31.95
CA THR A 4 3.18 10.81 -30.80
C THR A 4 2.23 9.65 -31.13
N ASP A 5 2.25 9.14 -32.36
CA ASP A 5 1.34 8.12 -32.86
C ASP A 5 1.94 6.70 -32.85
N THR A 6 3.07 6.50 -32.16
CA THR A 6 3.63 5.15 -32.00
C THR A 6 2.77 4.29 -31.06
N PRO A 7 2.58 3.00 -31.38
CA PRO A 7 1.82 2.07 -30.54
C PRO A 7 2.31 2.07 -29.09
N GLU A 8 3.62 2.12 -28.89
CA GLU A 8 4.27 2.11 -27.57
C GLU A 8 3.95 3.36 -26.75
N TYR A 9 3.93 4.54 -27.39
CA TYR A 9 3.54 5.79 -26.73
C TYR A 9 2.08 5.74 -26.29
N THR A 10 1.19 5.25 -27.16
CA THR A 10 -0.25 5.11 -26.87
C THR A 10 -0.48 4.11 -25.73
N ILE A 11 0.15 2.94 -25.79
CA ILE A 11 0.02 1.91 -24.76
C ILE A 11 0.55 2.41 -23.42
N LEU A 12 1.72 3.06 -23.40
CA LEU A 12 2.26 3.58 -22.15
C LEU A 12 1.38 4.69 -21.58
N LYS A 13 0.75 5.51 -22.43
CA LYS A 13 -0.21 6.53 -22.01
C LYS A 13 -1.44 5.91 -21.36
N ASP A 14 -1.98 4.87 -21.98
CA ASP A 14 -3.20 4.18 -21.51
C ASP A 14 -2.99 3.47 -20.17
N HIS A 15 -1.79 2.93 -19.93
CA HIS A 15 -1.43 2.27 -18.67
C HIS A 15 -0.61 3.15 -17.71
N LEU A 16 -0.48 4.46 -17.99
CA LEU A 16 0.38 5.36 -17.21
C LEU A 16 -0.04 5.41 -15.73
N ALA A 17 -1.34 5.59 -15.50
CA ALA A 17 -1.91 5.65 -14.16
C ALA A 17 -1.73 4.33 -13.41
N ASP A 18 -1.96 3.19 -14.09
CA ASP A 18 -1.82 1.85 -13.51
C ASP A 18 -0.38 1.58 -13.06
N ILE A 19 0.62 1.97 -13.85
CA ILE A 19 2.03 1.78 -13.50
C ILE A 19 2.44 2.70 -12.35
N ILE A 20 1.96 3.96 -12.34
CA ILE A 20 2.24 4.92 -11.27
C ILE A 20 1.63 4.43 -9.95
N ASP A 21 0.36 3.99 -9.97
CA ASP A 21 -0.34 3.46 -8.81
C ASP A 21 0.39 2.22 -8.27
N LEU A 22 0.70 1.27 -9.15
CA LEU A 22 1.43 0.05 -8.81
C LEU A 22 2.79 0.33 -8.16
N LEU A 23 3.58 1.23 -8.73
CA LEU A 23 4.88 1.58 -8.17
C LEU A 23 4.74 2.33 -6.84
N SER A 24 3.78 3.24 -6.74
CA SER A 24 3.54 4.02 -5.52
C SER A 24 3.07 3.16 -4.34
N GLY A 25 2.27 2.12 -4.63
CA GLY A 25 1.85 1.11 -3.66
C GLY A 25 2.95 0.10 -3.30
N ASN A 26 4.03 0.04 -4.08
CA ASN A 26 5.19 -0.83 -3.85
C ASN A 26 6.46 -0.01 -3.56
N ALA A 27 6.39 0.89 -2.58
CA ALA A 27 7.47 1.83 -2.24
C ALA A 27 8.89 1.21 -2.12
N PRO A 28 9.09 -0.01 -1.55
CA PRO A 28 10.41 -0.65 -1.48
C PRO A 28 11.00 -0.97 -2.86
N VAL A 29 10.15 -1.23 -3.86
CA VAL A 29 10.52 -1.62 -5.22
C VAL A 29 10.98 -0.41 -6.05
N ILE A 30 10.47 0.80 -5.76
CA ILE A 30 10.76 2.03 -6.51
C ILE A 30 12.27 2.30 -6.62
N ALA A 31 13.04 2.04 -5.55
CA ALA A 31 14.48 2.27 -5.56
C ALA A 31 15.21 1.32 -6.53
N GLN A 32 14.86 0.03 -6.50
CA GLN A 32 15.42 -0.97 -7.41
C GLN A 32 15.00 -0.69 -8.86
N PHE A 33 13.73 -0.31 -9.05
CA PHE A 33 13.18 0.04 -10.35
C PHE A 33 13.90 1.27 -10.94
N SER A 34 14.12 2.31 -10.14
CA SER A 34 14.90 3.50 -10.54
C SER A 34 16.32 3.13 -10.96
N ASN A 35 17.01 2.24 -10.22
CA ASN A 35 18.36 1.76 -10.59
C ASN A 35 18.37 1.06 -11.94
N HIS A 36 17.37 0.22 -12.23
CA HIS A 36 17.23 -0.47 -13.51
C HIS A 36 16.95 0.51 -14.66
N LEU A 37 16.01 1.45 -14.47
CA LEU A 37 15.72 2.48 -15.46
C LEU A 37 16.94 3.34 -15.78
N PHE A 38 17.71 3.73 -14.77
CA PHE A 38 18.93 4.51 -14.96
C PHE A 38 20.02 3.70 -15.67
N SER A 39 20.25 2.44 -15.26
CA SER A 39 21.24 1.55 -15.90
C SER A 39 20.91 1.25 -17.36
N SER A 40 19.62 1.24 -17.70
CA SER A 40 19.13 1.08 -19.07
C SER A 40 19.01 2.40 -19.85
N SER A 41 19.51 3.51 -19.29
CA SER A 41 19.48 4.85 -19.91
C SER A 41 18.06 5.35 -20.27
N LEU A 42 17.04 4.87 -19.55
CA LEU A 42 15.63 5.23 -19.78
C LEU A 42 15.22 6.53 -19.06
N ILE A 43 15.97 6.90 -18.01
CA ILE A 43 15.80 8.14 -17.26
C ILE A 43 17.13 8.91 -17.16
N PRO A 44 17.09 10.25 -17.14
CA PRO A 44 18.28 11.08 -16.91
C PRO A 44 18.87 10.89 -15.50
N LYS A 45 20.16 11.18 -15.37
CA LYS A 45 20.90 11.10 -14.10
C LYS A 45 20.29 11.98 -13.01
N GLU A 46 19.73 13.13 -13.39
CA GLU A 46 19.12 14.11 -12.50
C GLU A 46 17.85 13.57 -11.85
N VAL A 47 17.07 12.77 -12.59
CA VAL A 47 15.86 12.10 -12.09
C VAL A 47 16.23 10.96 -11.13
N HIS A 48 17.34 10.27 -11.38
CA HIS A 48 17.82 9.19 -10.53
C HIS A 48 18.43 9.71 -9.20
N LEU A 49 19.21 10.79 -9.24
CA LEU A 49 19.91 11.33 -8.06
C LEU A 49 19.05 12.21 -7.15
N ASN A 50 17.93 12.75 -7.66
CA ASN A 50 17.02 13.60 -6.89
C ASN A 50 15.62 12.99 -6.79
N PRO A 51 15.46 11.85 -6.08
CA PRO A 51 14.16 11.24 -5.88
C PRO A 51 13.27 12.16 -5.02
N LYS A 52 12.00 12.28 -5.40
CA LYS A 52 10.99 12.96 -4.58
C LYS A 52 10.79 12.26 -3.24
N SER A 53 10.19 12.96 -2.27
CA SER A 53 10.04 12.46 -0.90
C SER A 53 8.96 11.39 -0.76
N SER A 54 7.84 11.52 -1.47
CA SER A 54 6.74 10.54 -1.38
C SER A 54 6.87 9.41 -2.42
N PRO A 55 6.42 8.18 -2.12
CA PRO A 55 6.40 7.08 -3.08
C PRO A 55 5.64 7.41 -4.37
N LEU A 56 4.50 8.09 -4.26
CA LEU A 56 3.70 8.53 -5.40
C LEU A 56 4.45 9.53 -6.28
N ASP A 57 5.09 10.54 -5.68
CA ASP A 57 5.83 11.54 -6.44
C ASP A 57 7.06 10.91 -7.12
N ARG A 58 7.71 9.92 -6.47
CA ARG A 58 8.83 9.19 -7.06
C ARG A 58 8.38 8.35 -8.25
N ALA A 59 7.29 7.60 -8.10
CA ALA A 59 6.70 6.80 -9.19
C ALA A 59 6.30 7.69 -10.37
N THR A 60 5.60 8.79 -10.09
CA THR A 60 5.17 9.78 -11.08
C THR A 60 6.36 10.39 -11.81
N GLN A 61 7.41 10.79 -11.08
CA GLN A 61 8.63 11.36 -11.67
C GLN A 61 9.34 10.37 -12.60
N LEU A 62 9.47 9.10 -12.18
CA LEU A 62 10.13 8.07 -12.98
C LEU A 62 9.35 7.75 -14.26
N ILE A 63 8.04 7.51 -14.13
CA ILE A 63 7.21 7.14 -15.28
C ILE A 63 7.02 8.29 -16.26
N ASN A 64 6.84 9.53 -15.78
CA ASN A 64 6.79 10.69 -16.68
C ASN A 64 8.12 10.94 -17.38
N SER A 65 9.25 10.61 -16.74
CA SER A 65 10.55 10.65 -17.39
C SER A 65 10.64 9.61 -18.50
N VAL A 66 10.26 8.36 -18.26
CA VAL A 66 10.25 7.31 -19.29
C VAL A 66 9.27 7.63 -20.42
N PHE A 67 8.11 8.19 -20.09
CA PHE A 67 7.10 8.65 -21.04
C PHE A 67 7.61 9.81 -21.92
N SER A 68 8.38 10.72 -21.35
CA SER A 68 9.03 11.78 -22.13
C SER A 68 10.13 11.21 -23.04
N THR A 69 10.91 10.25 -22.54
CA THR A 69 11.92 9.53 -23.33
C THR A 69 11.27 8.81 -24.51
N ILE A 70 10.19 8.06 -24.32
CA ILE A 70 9.55 7.30 -25.40
C ILE A 70 9.03 8.18 -26.54
N GLY A 71 8.50 9.36 -26.22
CA GLY A 71 7.99 10.31 -27.22
C GLY A 71 9.08 11.06 -27.99
N THR A 72 10.32 11.05 -27.50
CA THR A 72 11.44 11.80 -28.09
C THR A 72 12.55 10.91 -28.65
N HIS A 73 12.55 9.62 -28.30
CA HIS A 73 13.59 8.67 -28.68
C HIS A 73 13.43 8.19 -30.13
N SER A 74 14.55 8.07 -30.85
CA SER A 74 14.57 7.59 -32.24
C SER A 74 14.09 6.14 -32.40
N ASN A 75 14.06 5.37 -31.31
CA ASN A 75 13.51 4.01 -31.26
C ASN A 75 12.63 3.82 -30.01
N PRO A 76 11.32 4.13 -30.10
CA PRO A 76 10.37 3.97 -29.00
C PRO A 76 10.21 2.52 -28.51
N SER A 77 10.35 1.54 -29.40
CA SER A 77 10.25 0.11 -29.06
C SER A 77 11.38 -0.36 -28.14
N ASP A 78 12.59 0.17 -28.30
CA ASP A 78 13.72 -0.13 -27.41
C ASP A 78 13.48 0.43 -26.00
N VAL A 79 12.94 1.65 -25.90
CA VAL A 79 12.59 2.29 -24.63
C VAL A 79 11.46 1.52 -23.94
N PHE A 80 10.43 1.12 -24.71
CA PHE A 80 9.32 0.31 -24.21
C PHE A 80 9.79 -1.06 -23.69
N ARG A 81 10.63 -1.77 -24.46
CA ARG A 81 11.21 -3.05 -24.04
C ARG A 81 12.09 -2.89 -22.80
N GLY A 82 12.84 -1.79 -22.71
CA GLY A 82 13.63 -1.44 -21.54
C GLY A 82 12.77 -1.23 -20.29
N LEU A 83 11.64 -0.54 -20.43
CA LEU A 83 10.65 -0.37 -19.36
C LEU A 83 10.09 -1.72 -18.90
N VAL A 84 9.64 -2.55 -19.85
CA VAL A 84 9.10 -3.89 -19.58
C VAL A 84 10.12 -4.77 -18.86
N THR A 85 11.36 -4.80 -19.35
CA THR A 85 12.46 -5.56 -18.71
C THR A 85 12.74 -5.06 -17.29
N SER A 86 12.66 -3.74 -17.07
CA SER A 86 12.88 -3.15 -15.75
C SER A 86 11.77 -3.52 -14.77
N LEU A 87 10.52 -3.64 -15.22
CA LEU A 87 9.39 -4.13 -14.42
C LEU A 87 9.56 -5.61 -14.04
N GLU A 88 9.99 -6.45 -14.99
CA GLU A 88 10.25 -7.88 -14.74
C GLU A 88 11.35 -8.09 -13.70
N LYS A 89 12.45 -7.34 -13.80
CA LYS A 89 13.60 -7.46 -12.89
C LYS A 89 13.27 -7.10 -11.44
N VAL A 90 12.23 -6.31 -11.22
CA VAL A 90 11.76 -5.94 -9.88
C VAL A 90 10.54 -6.75 -9.44
N GLY A 91 10.18 -7.80 -10.16
CA GLY A 91 9.10 -8.71 -9.80
C GLY A 91 7.69 -8.26 -10.20
N LEU A 92 7.54 -7.11 -10.87
CA LEU A 92 6.24 -6.60 -11.36
C LEU A 92 5.88 -7.26 -12.71
N THR A 93 5.93 -8.58 -12.75
CA THR A 93 5.83 -9.39 -13.98
C THR A 93 4.45 -9.36 -14.63
N ASP A 94 3.37 -9.20 -13.85
CA ASP A 94 2.01 -9.10 -14.38
C ASP A 94 1.79 -7.81 -15.17
N MET A 95 2.35 -6.70 -14.69
CA MET A 95 2.31 -5.42 -15.41
C MET A 95 3.17 -5.45 -16.68
N ALA A 96 4.34 -6.07 -16.61
CA ALA A 96 5.18 -6.29 -17.78
C ALA A 96 4.45 -7.11 -18.88
N LYS A 97 3.77 -8.19 -18.49
CA LYS A 97 2.94 -9.00 -19.40
C LYS A 97 1.77 -8.21 -19.98
N LYS A 98 1.08 -7.40 -19.17
CA LYS A 98 -0.04 -6.54 -19.62
C LYS A 98 0.42 -5.55 -20.70
N LEU A 99 1.59 -4.94 -20.51
CA LEU A 99 2.20 -4.03 -21.49
C LEU A 99 2.60 -4.75 -22.79
N GLN A 100 3.20 -5.94 -22.69
CA GLN A 100 3.56 -6.76 -23.86
C GLN A 100 2.33 -7.22 -24.65
N GLN A 101 1.27 -7.67 -23.96
CA GLN A 101 0.03 -8.11 -24.59
C GLN A 101 -0.66 -6.96 -25.32
N SER A 102 -0.67 -5.76 -24.74
CA SER A 102 -1.26 -4.57 -25.37
C SER A 102 -0.56 -4.19 -26.68
N LEU A 103 0.73 -4.51 -26.82
CA LEU A 103 1.51 -4.28 -28.06
C LEU A 103 1.19 -5.31 -29.15
N GLY A 104 0.75 -6.52 -28.79
CA GLY A 104 0.47 -7.63 -29.71
C GLY A 104 -0.91 -7.62 -30.38
N VAL A 105 -1.82 -6.71 -30.02
CA VAL A 105 -3.26 -6.79 -30.41
C VAL A 105 -3.60 -6.17 -31.78
N LYS A 106 -2.65 -5.64 -32.56
CA LYS A 106 -2.98 -5.08 -33.89
C LYS A 106 -2.71 -6.06 -35.05
N THR A 107 -3.77 -6.72 -35.53
CA THR A 107 -4.21 -6.82 -36.94
C THR A 107 -5.30 -7.90 -37.12
N HIS A 108 -6.58 -7.53 -37.20
CA HIS A 108 -7.48 -7.96 -38.29
C HIS A 108 -8.88 -7.32 -38.19
N SER A 109 -9.38 -6.98 -39.37
CA SER A 109 -10.65 -6.34 -39.70
C SER A 109 -11.89 -7.02 -39.13
N ILE A 110 -12.92 -6.20 -38.93
CA ILE A 110 -14.29 -6.56 -38.54
C ILE A 110 -15.00 -7.32 -39.69
N GLN A 111 -15.44 -8.56 -39.47
CA GLN A 111 -16.79 -9.07 -39.79
C GLN A 111 -17.01 -10.46 -39.12
N PRO A 112 -18.26 -10.95 -38.93
CA PRO A 112 -18.70 -11.51 -37.66
C PRO A 112 -18.98 -13.01 -37.78
N LEU A 113 -18.53 -13.82 -36.81
CA LEU A 113 -19.12 -15.14 -36.67
C LEU A 113 -19.17 -15.56 -35.20
N ILE A 114 -20.41 -15.67 -34.76
CA ILE A 114 -20.90 -16.28 -33.55
C ILE A 114 -20.16 -17.60 -33.30
N ALA A 115 -19.29 -17.59 -32.28
CA ALA A 115 -18.91 -18.79 -31.55
C ALA A 115 -18.68 -18.35 -30.10
N ALA A 116 -19.55 -18.86 -29.23
CA ALA A 116 -19.67 -18.46 -27.84
C ALA A 116 -18.35 -18.64 -27.06
N VAL A 117 -17.78 -17.52 -26.63
CA VAL A 117 -17.22 -17.43 -25.28
C VAL A 117 -17.82 -16.17 -24.68
N SER A 118 -18.72 -16.39 -23.73
CA SER A 118 -19.34 -15.39 -22.88
C SER A 118 -18.25 -14.56 -22.20
N GLN A 119 -17.82 -13.46 -22.82
CA GLN A 119 -17.25 -12.36 -22.06
C GLN A 119 -18.41 -11.75 -21.31
N SER A 120 -18.68 -12.31 -20.13
CA SER A 120 -19.34 -11.59 -19.06
C SER A 120 -18.69 -10.20 -19.03
N PRO A 121 -19.48 -9.11 -18.99
CA PRO A 121 -18.89 -7.79 -18.80
C PRO A 121 -17.93 -7.92 -17.61
N THR A 122 -16.70 -7.42 -17.74
CA THR A 122 -15.85 -7.24 -16.56
C THR A 122 -16.52 -6.14 -15.76
N VAL A 123 -17.52 -6.55 -14.97
CA VAL A 123 -18.08 -5.80 -13.88
C VAL A 123 -16.86 -5.51 -13.04
N ILE A 124 -16.43 -4.24 -13.01
CA ILE A 124 -15.61 -3.76 -11.91
C ILE A 124 -16.46 -4.07 -10.69
N GLN A 125 -16.14 -5.17 -10.01
CA GLN A 125 -16.68 -5.45 -8.69
C GLN A 125 -16.09 -4.37 -7.81
N LEU A 126 -16.76 -3.21 -7.81
CA LEU A 126 -16.73 -2.35 -6.66
C LEU A 126 -17.18 -3.26 -5.52
N SER A 127 -16.32 -3.43 -4.52
CA SER A 127 -16.71 -4.13 -3.31
C SER A 127 -18.06 -3.58 -2.90
N SER A 128 -19.07 -4.44 -2.80
CA SER A 128 -20.42 -3.95 -2.48
C SER A 128 -20.38 -3.22 -1.13
N LYS A 129 -21.34 -2.33 -0.87
CA LYS A 129 -21.47 -1.70 0.46
C LYS A 129 -21.48 -2.77 1.58
N ASP A 130 -22.06 -3.93 1.28
CA ASP A 130 -22.13 -5.08 2.20
C ASP A 130 -20.77 -5.78 2.36
N GLU A 131 -19.94 -5.84 1.32
CA GLU A 131 -18.57 -6.39 1.38
C GLU A 131 -17.63 -5.49 2.18
N VAL A 132 -17.74 -4.16 2.03
CA VAL A 132 -16.96 -3.22 2.85
C VAL A 132 -17.40 -3.31 4.32
N ALA A 133 -18.70 -3.40 4.58
CA ALA A 133 -19.21 -3.61 5.95
C ALA A 133 -18.70 -4.93 6.54
N GLN A 134 -18.77 -6.04 5.81
CA GLN A 134 -18.23 -7.34 6.24
C GLN A 134 -16.73 -7.30 6.51
N ASN A 135 -15.95 -6.58 5.69
CA ASN A 135 -14.52 -6.41 5.92
C ASN A 135 -14.23 -5.56 7.16
N ILE A 136 -15.04 -4.54 7.45
CA ILE A 136 -14.93 -3.74 8.68
C ILE A 136 -15.29 -4.59 9.90
N ASP A 137 -16.37 -5.37 9.85
CA ASP A 137 -16.78 -6.26 10.93
C ASP A 137 -15.70 -7.31 11.21
N SER A 138 -15.18 -7.96 10.15
CA SER A 138 -14.08 -8.92 10.25
C SER A 138 -12.81 -8.29 10.83
N LEU A 139 -12.49 -7.05 10.45
CA LEU A 139 -11.34 -6.33 10.99
C LEU A 139 -11.53 -5.99 12.47
N TYR A 140 -12.75 -5.62 12.86
CA TYR A 140 -13.11 -5.36 14.24
C TYR A 140 -12.99 -6.64 15.08
N ASP A 141 -13.49 -7.76 14.58
CA ASP A 141 -13.38 -9.07 15.25
C ASP A 141 -11.91 -9.48 15.42
N GLN A 142 -11.12 -9.41 14.35
CA GLN A 142 -9.67 -9.68 14.41
C GLN A 142 -8.95 -8.78 15.42
N PHE A 143 -9.35 -7.51 15.50
CA PHE A 143 -8.78 -6.59 16.47
C PHE A 143 -9.18 -6.95 17.90
N SER A 144 -10.45 -7.28 18.12
CA SER A 144 -10.97 -7.69 19.43
C SER A 144 -10.28 -8.96 19.94
N ASP A 145 -10.10 -9.94 19.06
CA ASP A 145 -9.37 -11.18 19.35
C ASP A 145 -7.91 -10.87 19.68
N LEU A 146 -7.23 -10.06 18.87
CA LEU A 146 -5.85 -9.65 19.10
C LEU A 146 -5.66 -8.97 20.47
N VAL A 147 -6.58 -8.07 20.85
CA VAL A 147 -6.50 -7.37 22.15
C VAL A 147 -6.73 -8.35 23.30
N THR A 148 -7.65 -9.30 23.14
CA THR A 148 -7.93 -10.33 24.15
C THR A 148 -6.72 -11.23 24.34
N ASP A 149 -6.18 -11.78 23.26
CA ASP A 149 -4.98 -12.60 23.29
C ASP A 149 -3.78 -11.86 23.89
N LEU A 150 -3.67 -10.56 23.61
CA LEU A 150 -2.61 -9.72 24.15
C LEU A 150 -2.72 -9.55 25.67
N ARG A 151 -3.94 -9.34 26.20
CA ARG A 151 -4.21 -9.28 27.64
C ARG A 151 -3.82 -10.60 28.31
N ASP A 152 -4.34 -11.72 27.81
CA ASP A 152 -4.05 -13.07 28.31
C ASP A 152 -2.54 -13.35 28.32
N ARG A 153 -1.83 -12.94 27.26
CA ARG A 153 -0.39 -13.15 27.17
C ARG A 153 0.38 -12.33 28.20
N PHE A 154 0.04 -11.06 28.37
CA PHE A 154 0.69 -10.22 29.38
C PHE A 154 0.39 -10.72 30.79
N GLU A 155 -0.85 -11.12 31.08
CA GLU A 155 -1.24 -11.73 32.36
C GLU A 155 -0.37 -12.94 32.67
N LYS A 156 -0.23 -13.86 31.70
CA LYS A 156 0.60 -15.05 31.83
C LYS A 156 2.07 -14.70 32.10
N LEU A 157 2.64 -13.77 31.34
CA LEU A 157 4.04 -13.37 31.52
C LEU A 157 4.31 -12.68 32.87
N ILE A 158 3.34 -11.92 33.38
CA ILE A 158 3.40 -11.27 34.70
C ILE A 158 3.31 -12.32 35.80
N SER A 159 2.36 -13.25 35.69
CA SER A 159 2.14 -14.35 36.64
C SER A 159 3.34 -15.29 36.73
N GLU A 160 4.00 -15.56 35.60
CA GLU A 160 5.25 -16.33 35.53
C GLU A 160 6.48 -15.52 35.98
N GLY A 161 6.33 -14.23 36.30
CA GLY A 161 7.41 -13.34 36.73
C GLY A 161 8.43 -12.99 35.64
N LYS A 162 8.14 -13.31 34.37
CA LYS A 162 9.02 -13.00 33.22
C LYS A 162 9.08 -11.50 32.96
N ILE A 163 7.99 -10.79 33.22
CA ILE A 163 7.89 -9.34 33.18
C ILE A 163 7.15 -8.84 34.42
N LYS A 164 7.26 -7.54 34.70
CA LYS A 164 6.50 -6.87 35.77
C LYS A 164 5.51 -5.90 35.16
N LEU A 165 4.31 -5.79 35.73
CA LEU A 165 3.27 -4.83 35.32
C LEU A 165 3.85 -3.41 35.16
N ILE A 166 4.63 -2.95 36.14
CA ILE A 166 5.27 -1.63 36.11
C ILE A 166 6.18 -1.39 34.89
N GLN A 167 6.76 -2.43 34.30
CA GLN A 167 7.56 -2.30 33.07
C GLN A 167 6.65 -1.99 31.87
N VAL A 168 5.50 -2.66 31.79
CA VAL A 168 4.47 -2.43 30.76
C VAL A 168 3.89 -1.02 30.92
N THR A 169 3.49 -0.64 32.14
CA THR A 169 2.97 0.70 32.45
C THR A 169 3.94 1.80 32.07
N ARG A 170 5.23 1.64 32.37
CA ARG A 170 6.27 2.61 32.00
C ARG A 170 6.40 2.76 30.48
N GLN A 171 6.32 1.66 29.74
CA GLN A 171 6.41 1.70 28.29
C GLN A 171 5.21 2.41 27.66
N ALA A 172 4.00 2.15 28.18
CA ALA A 172 2.78 2.81 27.73
C ALA A 172 2.82 4.31 28.05
N ALA A 173 3.23 4.68 29.27
CA ALA A 173 3.40 6.06 29.70
C ALA A 173 4.38 6.84 28.82
N GLU A 174 5.52 6.22 28.49
CA GLU A 174 6.53 6.79 27.58
C GLU A 174 5.94 7.03 26.19
N TYR A 175 5.23 6.05 25.63
CA TYR A 175 4.59 6.17 24.31
C TYR A 175 3.56 7.30 24.27
N LEU A 176 2.73 7.39 25.31
CA LEU A 176 1.69 8.42 25.44
C LEU A 176 2.23 9.78 25.89
N ARG A 177 3.51 9.86 26.24
CA ARG A 177 4.16 11.06 26.83
C ARG A 177 3.44 11.56 28.08
N ARG A 178 3.04 10.63 28.95
CA ARG A 178 2.33 10.92 30.20
C ARG A 178 3.08 10.41 31.42
N PRO A 179 2.82 10.96 32.61
CA PRO A 179 3.40 10.42 33.85
C PRO A 179 2.93 9.00 34.11
N VAL A 180 3.81 8.11 34.57
CA VAL A 180 3.46 6.72 34.94
C VAL A 180 2.31 6.65 35.94
N LYS A 181 2.25 7.62 36.88
CA LYS A 181 1.17 7.72 37.89
C LYS A 181 -0.23 7.93 37.29
N SER A 182 -0.32 8.38 36.03
CA SER A 182 -1.61 8.55 35.34
C SER A 182 -2.16 7.27 34.74
N LEU A 183 -1.36 6.19 34.75
CA LEU A 183 -1.73 4.85 34.26
C LEU A 183 -1.59 3.83 35.40
N GLN A 184 -1.91 4.23 36.62
CA GLN A 184 -1.81 3.37 37.78
C GLN A 184 -2.92 2.31 37.69
N ALA A 185 -2.51 1.05 37.71
CA ALA A 185 -3.38 -0.12 37.58
C ALA A 185 -2.84 -1.22 38.48
N ASP A 186 -3.73 -2.01 39.07
CA ASP A 186 -3.37 -3.11 39.98
C ASP A 186 -3.08 -4.41 39.21
N ASP A 187 -3.67 -4.57 38.03
CA ASP A 187 -3.43 -5.68 37.11
C ASP A 187 -3.30 -5.22 35.65
N ILE A 188 -3.18 -6.20 34.74
CA ILE A 188 -3.02 -5.93 33.31
C ILE A 188 -4.32 -5.48 32.66
N ASP A 189 -5.47 -5.96 33.12
CA ASP A 189 -6.76 -5.64 32.52
C ASP A 189 -7.14 -4.19 32.83
N GLU A 190 -6.99 -3.76 34.09
CA GLU A 190 -7.14 -2.36 34.49
C GLU A 190 -6.19 -1.43 33.73
N LEU A 191 -4.96 -1.89 33.44
CA LEU A 191 -4.02 -1.15 32.62
C LEU A 191 -4.56 -1.01 31.19
N PHE A 192 -5.01 -2.10 30.56
CA PHE A 192 -5.55 -2.05 29.21
C PHE A 192 -6.83 -1.21 29.11
N ASP A 193 -7.70 -1.24 30.11
CA ASP A 193 -8.89 -0.40 30.20
C ASP A 193 -8.52 1.08 30.27
N SER A 194 -7.46 1.42 31.03
CA SER A 194 -6.90 2.77 31.07
C SER A 194 -6.28 3.21 29.74
N LEU A 195 -5.84 2.25 28.91
CA LEU A 195 -5.23 2.49 27.60
C LEU A 195 -6.25 2.52 26.45
N GLN A 196 -7.48 2.04 26.67
CA GLN A 196 -8.53 1.94 25.66
C GLN A 196 -8.75 3.24 24.86
N PRO A 197 -8.69 4.47 25.43
CA PRO A 197 -8.83 5.71 24.66
C PRO A 197 -7.68 6.01 23.70
N HIS A 198 -6.62 5.19 23.71
CA HIS A 198 -5.36 5.42 23.01
C HIS A 198 -5.03 4.35 21.97
N TYR A 199 -5.95 3.42 21.74
CA TYR A 199 -5.89 2.50 20.62
C TYR A 199 -7.30 2.19 20.13
N ASP A 200 -7.42 1.85 18.85
CA ASP A 200 -8.64 1.30 18.26
C ASP A 200 -8.27 0.41 17.07
N PHE A 201 -9.28 -0.16 16.41
CA PHE A 201 -9.10 -1.05 15.27
C PHE A 201 -8.52 -0.36 14.02
N LEU A 202 -8.33 0.96 14.01
CA LEU A 202 -7.61 1.72 12.97
C LEU A 202 -6.26 2.24 13.48
N ASN A 203 -6.05 2.28 14.80
CA ASN A 203 -4.84 2.76 15.44
C ASN A 203 -4.36 1.81 16.54
N CYS A 204 -3.63 0.77 16.11
CA CYS A 204 -3.00 -0.21 17.00
C CYS A 204 -1.56 0.15 17.40
N SER A 205 -1.13 1.40 17.21
CA SER A 205 0.30 1.76 17.31
C SER A 205 0.89 1.59 18.71
N LEU A 206 0.09 1.86 19.75
CA LEU A 206 0.45 1.59 21.13
C LEU A 206 0.63 0.08 21.37
N LEU A 207 -0.32 -0.74 20.94
CA LEU A 207 -0.28 -2.20 21.09
C LEU A 207 0.97 -2.78 20.40
N ARG A 208 1.21 -2.38 19.15
CA ARG A 208 2.41 -2.74 18.39
C ARG A 208 3.71 -2.38 19.13
N LYS A 209 3.77 -1.21 19.78
CA LYS A 209 4.94 -0.80 20.55
C LYS A 209 5.18 -1.71 21.76
N LEU A 210 4.11 -2.12 22.45
CA LEU A 210 4.18 -3.03 23.59
C LEU A 210 4.62 -4.43 23.13
N MET A 211 4.01 -4.97 22.08
CA MET A 211 4.35 -6.28 21.51
C MET A 211 5.81 -6.34 21.05
N ASN A 212 6.28 -5.33 20.33
CA ASN A 212 7.68 -5.27 19.87
C ASN A 212 8.70 -5.19 21.00
N LYS A 213 8.30 -4.79 22.21
CA LYS A 213 9.20 -4.70 23.36
C LYS A 213 9.19 -5.96 24.22
N PHE A 214 8.01 -6.52 24.47
CA PHE A 214 7.84 -7.59 25.46
C PHE A 214 7.61 -8.97 24.85
N LEU A 215 7.16 -9.04 23.60
CA LEU A 215 6.73 -10.26 22.92
C LEU A 215 7.58 -10.54 21.66
N VAL A 216 8.87 -10.22 21.70
CA VAL A 216 9.77 -10.50 20.57
C VAL A 216 9.90 -12.00 20.37
N GLY A 217 9.57 -12.48 19.15
CA GLY A 217 9.57 -13.91 18.83
C GLY A 217 8.34 -14.68 19.32
N ASP A 218 7.32 -13.96 19.80
CA ASP A 218 6.04 -14.54 20.22
C ASP A 218 5.12 -14.80 19.01
N GLU A 219 4.27 -15.81 19.12
CA GLU A 219 3.30 -16.17 18.07
C GLU A 219 2.31 -15.03 17.79
N LEU A 220 2.00 -14.20 18.81
CA LEU A 220 1.12 -13.04 18.63
C LEU A 220 1.67 -11.98 17.68
N GLN A 221 2.98 -11.96 17.42
CA GLN A 221 3.53 -11.07 16.38
C GLN A 221 3.00 -11.41 14.99
N LEU A 222 2.70 -12.69 14.74
CA LEU A 222 2.07 -13.13 13.50
C LEU A 222 0.63 -12.60 13.42
N SER A 223 -0.14 -12.73 14.50
CA SER A 223 -1.51 -12.21 14.58
C SER A 223 -1.57 -10.69 14.36
N LEU A 224 -0.65 -9.93 14.97
CA LEU A 224 -0.54 -8.49 14.74
C LEU A 224 -0.20 -8.18 13.27
N SER A 225 0.69 -8.94 12.66
CA SER A 225 1.08 -8.74 11.25
C SER A 225 -0.08 -9.06 10.30
N GLN A 226 -0.85 -10.10 10.59
CA GLN A 226 -2.05 -10.46 9.84
C GLN A 226 -3.12 -9.38 9.95
N TYR A 227 -3.42 -8.92 11.16
CA TYR A 227 -4.37 -7.83 11.38
C TYR A 227 -3.95 -6.51 10.68
N ILE A 228 -2.65 -6.14 10.75
CA ILE A 228 -2.14 -4.98 9.99
C ILE A 228 -2.34 -5.18 8.48
N GLY A 229 -2.07 -6.38 7.97
CA GLY A 229 -2.31 -6.71 6.56
C GLY A 229 -3.79 -6.60 6.18
N SER A 230 -4.71 -7.07 7.02
CA SER A 230 -6.16 -6.91 6.82
C SER A 230 -6.57 -5.44 6.81
N MET A 231 -6.01 -4.63 7.71
CA MET A 231 -6.27 -3.19 7.77
C MET A 231 -5.75 -2.47 6.51
N ASP A 232 -4.54 -2.80 6.07
CA ASP A 232 -3.96 -2.24 4.84
C ASP A 232 -4.80 -2.63 3.62
N ASN A 233 -5.25 -3.89 3.52
CA ASN A 233 -6.14 -4.35 2.45
C ASN A 233 -7.48 -3.60 2.44
N LEU A 234 -8.06 -3.33 3.62
CA LEU A 234 -9.29 -2.54 3.72
C LEU A 234 -9.05 -1.11 3.22
N LEU A 235 -7.98 -0.45 3.67
CA LEU A 235 -7.61 0.90 3.25
C LEU A 235 -7.32 1.00 1.75
N GLU A 236 -6.78 -0.08 1.16
CA GLU A 236 -6.51 -0.18 -0.27
C GLU A 236 -7.74 -0.58 -1.11
N SER A 237 -8.90 -0.84 -0.50
CA SER A 237 -10.13 -1.14 -1.22
C SER A 237 -10.57 0.04 -2.11
N SER A 238 -11.09 -0.27 -3.30
CA SER A 238 -11.50 0.71 -4.31
C SER A 238 -12.54 1.73 -3.78
N GLN A 239 -13.42 1.31 -2.87
CA GLN A 239 -14.41 2.16 -2.20
C GLN A 239 -13.75 3.21 -1.29
N LEU A 240 -12.81 2.82 -0.43
CA LEU A 240 -12.13 3.74 0.47
C LEU A 240 -11.15 4.66 -0.28
N LYS A 241 -10.50 4.16 -1.35
CA LYS A 241 -9.73 4.99 -2.27
C LYS A 241 -10.60 6.08 -2.92
N HIS A 242 -11.80 5.73 -3.38
CA HIS A 242 -12.73 6.69 -3.95
C HIS A 242 -13.20 7.72 -2.93
N ILE A 243 -13.62 7.32 -1.72
CA ILE A 243 -14.01 8.24 -0.64
C ILE A 243 -12.86 9.19 -0.28
N ARG A 244 -11.63 8.67 -0.16
CA ARG A 244 -10.44 9.48 0.13
C ARG A 244 -10.15 10.49 -0.98
N SER A 245 -10.34 10.10 -2.25
CA SER A 245 -10.22 11.02 -3.39
C SER A 245 -11.28 12.12 -3.33
N THR A 246 -12.54 11.76 -3.09
CA THR A 246 -13.66 12.70 -3.03
C THR A 246 -13.50 13.72 -1.90
N ILE A 247 -13.09 13.29 -0.70
CA ILE A 247 -12.88 14.19 0.45
C ILE A 247 -11.71 15.16 0.20
N LYS A 248 -10.65 14.70 -0.49
CA LYS A 248 -9.47 15.52 -0.80
C LYS A 248 -9.80 16.64 -1.80
N ASP A 249 -10.78 16.42 -2.67
CA ASP A 249 -11.28 17.42 -3.62
C ASP A 249 -12.30 18.38 -2.98
N GLU A 250 -12.97 17.97 -1.89
CA GLU A 250 -14.01 18.75 -1.22
C GLU A 250 -13.54 19.69 -0.09
N THR A 251 -12.27 19.63 0.36
CA THR A 251 -11.78 20.58 1.37
C THR A 251 -11.82 22.02 0.84
N PRO A 252 -12.74 22.90 1.31
CA PRO A 252 -12.76 24.27 0.86
C PRO A 252 -11.52 24.96 1.42
N THR A 253 -10.73 25.57 0.54
CA THR A 253 -9.79 26.61 0.91
C THR A 253 -10.57 27.71 1.63
N VAL A 254 -10.54 27.69 2.96
CA VAL A 254 -11.00 28.81 3.78
C VAL A 254 -10.04 29.97 3.49
N HIS A 255 -10.40 30.81 2.52
CA HIS A 255 -9.78 32.09 2.33
C HIS A 255 -10.17 32.99 3.51
N ALA A 256 -9.28 33.06 4.50
CA ALA A 256 -9.31 34.13 5.48
C ALA A 256 -8.87 35.43 4.78
N THR A 257 -9.80 36.37 4.66
CA THR A 257 -9.55 37.81 4.47
C THR A 257 -10.37 38.56 5.49
#